data_AF-A0A8T6PBR7-F1
#
_entry.id   AF-A0A8T6PBR7-F1
#
_cell.length_a   1.000
_cell.length_b   1.000
_cell.length_c   1.000
_cell.angle_alpha   90.00
_cell.angle_beta   90.00
_cell.angle_gamma   90.00
#
_symmetry.space_group_name_H-M   'P 1'
#
loop_
_entity.id
_entity.type
_entity.pdbx_description
1 polymer ?
#
loop_
_entity_poly.entity_id
_entity_poly.type
_entity_poly.pdbx_seq_one_letter_code
_entity_poly.pdbx_strand_id
1 'polypeptide(L)' 'MLYEYVGNMHMHTPYSDGESYHDEIAQAALSAGLDFIIVTDHNVWIDGVAGYVGPTPDQQLLMMIGEEV' A
#
# COMPACT_ATOMS: atom_id res chain seq x y z
N MET A 1 15.53 22.62 -1.72
CA MET A 1 14.47 22.24 -0.78
C MET A 1 14.61 20.75 -0.53
N LEU A 2 14.35 20.29 0.69
CA LEU A 2 14.31 18.86 1.01
C LEU A 2 12.86 18.40 0.86
N TYR A 3 12.65 17.28 0.19
CA TYR A 3 11.36 16.58 0.14
C TYR A 3 11.53 15.29 0.93
N GLU A 4 10.61 15.02 1.85
CA GLU A 4 10.54 13.78 2.62
C GLU A 4 9.29 13.02 2.17
N TYR A 5 9.43 11.71 2.01
CA TYR A 5 8.34 10.80 1.72
C TYR A 5 8.42 9.63 2.71
N VAL A 6 7.31 9.34 3.38
CA VAL A 6 7.22 8.30 4.41
C VAL A 6 6.27 7.22 3.93
N GLY A 7 6.69 5.96 4.04
CA GLY A 7 5.87 4.83 3.59
C GLY A 7 6.19 3.54 4.34
N ASN A 8 5.26 2.59 4.25
CA ASN A 8 5.47 1.23 4.72
C ASN A 8 5.74 0.32 3.51
N MET A 9 6.90 -0.35 3.51
CA MET A 9 7.41 -1.11 2.37
C MET A 9 7.21 -2.62 2.50
N HIS A 10 6.65 -3.11 3.61
CA HIS A 10 6.50 -4.54 3.85
C HIS A 10 5.24 -4.82 4.66
N MET A 11 4.26 -5.44 4.01
CA MET A 11 3.01 -5.89 4.64
C MET A 11 2.33 -6.95 3.80
N HIS A 12 1.42 -7.68 4.42
CA HIS A 12 0.71 -8.81 3.84
C HIS A 12 -0.79 -8.57 3.84
N THR A 13 -1.48 -9.23 2.91
CA THR A 13 -2.93 -9.35 2.87
C THR A 13 -3.34 -10.79 3.19
N PRO A 14 -4.65 -11.09 3.32
CA PRO A 14 -5.12 -12.46 3.42
C PRO A 14 -4.79 -13.36 2.22
N TYR A 15 -4.21 -12.85 1.13
CA TYR A 15 -3.68 -13.69 0.06
C TYR A 15 -2.40 -14.45 0.45
N SER A 16 -1.71 -14.03 1.51
CA SER A 16 -0.67 -14.82 2.18
C SER A 16 -1.00 -15.05 3.65
N ASP A 17 -0.58 -14.16 4.54
CA ASP A 17 -0.76 -14.30 6.00
C ASP A 17 -1.12 -13.00 6.73
N GLY A 18 -1.54 -11.95 6.01
CA GLY A 18 -2.05 -10.71 6.58
C GLY A 18 -3.54 -10.73 6.93
N GLU A 19 -4.03 -9.65 7.55
CA GLU A 19 -5.39 -9.57 8.10
C GLU A 19 -6.32 -8.56 7.38
N SER A 20 -5.81 -7.73 6.47
CA SER A 20 -6.59 -6.69 5.77
C SER A 20 -6.31 -6.67 4.27
N TYR A 21 -7.33 -6.32 3.47
CA TYR A 21 -7.16 -6.21 2.02
C TYR A 21 -6.66 -4.82 1.60
N HIS A 22 -6.22 -4.70 0.35
CA HIS A 22 -5.56 -3.52 -0.22
C HIS A 22 -6.30 -2.19 0.04
N ASP A 23 -7.63 -2.17 -0.02
CA ASP A 23 -8.45 -0.99 0.22
C ASP A 23 -8.47 -0.57 1.69
N GLU A 24 -8.58 -1.54 2.61
CA GLU A 24 -8.50 -1.31 4.06
C GLU A 24 -7.09 -0.83 4.46
N ILE A 25 -6.05 -1.45 3.90
CA ILE A 25 -4.65 -1.06 4.10
C ILE A 25 -4.44 0.38 3.59
N ALA A 26 -4.92 0.71 2.40
CA ALA A 26 -4.81 2.06 1.85
C ALA A 26 -5.50 3.10 2.75
N GLN A 27 -6.71 2.79 3.26
CA GLN A 27 -7.43 3.66 4.18
C GLN A 27 -6.67 3.88 5.49
N ALA A 28 -6.09 2.82 6.05
CA ALA A 28 -5.26 2.91 7.25
C ALA A 28 -4.01 3.76 7.00
N ALA A 29 -3.33 3.55 5.87
CA ALA A 29 -2.13 4.29 5.49
C ALA A 29 -2.41 5.79 5.23
N LEU A 30 -3.52 6.12 4.55
CA LEU A 30 -4.01 7.49 4.39
C LEU A 30 -4.29 8.15 5.76
N SER A 31 -4.95 7.41 6.66
CA SER A 31 -5.24 7.90 8.01
C SER A 31 -3.98 8.11 8.86
N ALA A 32 -2.94 7.33 8.60
CA ALA A 32 -1.63 7.46 9.24
C ALA A 32 -0.73 8.54 8.61
N GLY A 33 -1.15 9.16 7.50
CA GLY A 33 -0.39 10.20 6.80
C GLY A 33 0.81 9.68 6.02
N LEU A 34 0.75 8.43 5.52
CA LEU A 34 1.78 7.88 4.64
C LEU A 34 1.62 8.36 3.20
N ASP A 35 2.73 8.59 2.51
CA ASP A 35 2.77 8.99 1.11
C ASP A 35 2.66 7.78 0.16
N PHE A 36 3.12 6.61 0.61
CA PHE A 36 3.07 5.37 -0.18
C PHE A 36 3.08 4.11 0.69
N ILE A 37 2.65 3.00 0.08
CA ILE A 37 2.74 1.65 0.64
C ILE A 37 3.18 0.64 -0.42
N ILE A 38 3.79 -0.47 0.03
CA ILE A 38 4.11 -1.63 -0.81
C ILE A 38 3.54 -2.88 -0.13
N VAL A 39 2.60 -3.55 -0.80
CA VAL A 39 2.07 -4.85 -0.37
C VAL A 39 2.95 -5.95 -0.97
N THR A 40 3.39 -6.89 -0.13
CA THR A 40 4.43 -7.88 -0.44
C THR A 40 4.02 -9.27 0.03
N ASP A 41 2.90 -9.78 -0.49
CA ASP A 41 2.42 -11.12 -0.13
C ASP A 41 3.45 -12.22 -0.47
N HIS A 42 3.48 -13.29 0.33
CA HIS A 42 4.42 -14.40 0.14
C HIS A 42 4.17 -15.17 -1.16
N ASN A 43 5.10 -15.09 -2.12
CA ASN A 43 5.04 -15.79 -3.42
C ASN A 43 3.75 -15.53 -4.21
N VAL A 44 3.12 -14.38 -4.01
CA VAL A 44 1.85 -14.01 -4.65
C VAL A 44 1.96 -12.60 -5.23
N TRP A 45 1.89 -12.50 -6.56
CA TRP A 45 1.75 -11.24 -7.28
C TRP A 45 0.29 -10.94 -7.57
N ILE A 46 -0.23 -9.81 -7.06
CA ILE A 46 -1.60 -9.36 -7.33
C ILE A 46 -1.59 -8.21 -8.35
N ASP A 47 -2.26 -8.41 -9.49
CA ASP A 47 -2.39 -7.40 -10.53
C ASP A 47 -3.66 -6.55 -10.37
N GLY A 48 -3.67 -5.35 -10.97
CA GLY A 48 -4.85 -4.49 -11.08
C GLY A 48 -5.19 -3.62 -9.86
N VAL A 49 -4.39 -3.67 -8.80
CA VAL A 49 -4.60 -2.90 -7.55
C VAL A 49 -3.55 -1.82 -7.29
N ALA A 50 -2.44 -1.82 -8.05
CA ALA A 50 -1.41 -0.80 -7.96
C ALA A 50 -1.87 0.54 -8.56
N GLY A 51 -1.41 1.65 -7.98
CA GLY A 51 -1.71 2.99 -8.47
C GLY A 51 -1.92 3.99 -7.33
N TYR A 52 -2.32 5.21 -7.70
CA TYR A 52 -2.77 6.18 -6.71
C TYR A 52 -4.17 5.85 -6.21
N VAL A 53 -4.32 5.77 -4.89
CA VAL A 53 -5.58 5.42 -4.22
C VAL A 53 -5.93 6.46 -3.17
N GLY A 54 -7.19 6.86 -3.13
CA GLY A 54 -7.70 7.81 -2.14
C GLY A 54 -9.00 8.46 -2.58
N PRO A 55 -9.70 9.12 -1.64
CA PRO A 55 -10.99 9.78 -1.93
C PRO A 55 -10.87 10.96 -2.89
N THR A 56 -9.73 11.64 -2.93
CA THR A 56 -9.50 12.81 -3.81
C THR A 56 -8.04 12.87 -4.27
N PRO A 57 -7.72 13.62 -5.36
CA PRO A 57 -6.35 13.79 -5.81
C PRO A 57 -5.39 14.42 -4.79
N ASP A 58 -5.91 15.21 -3.84
CA ASP A 58 -5.12 15.84 -2.77
C ASP A 58 -5.04 14.95 -1.51
N GLN A 59 -5.81 13.87 -1.47
CA GLN A 59 -5.88 12.91 -0.37
C GLN A 59 -5.73 11.50 -0.94
N GLN A 60 -4.59 11.23 -1.56
CA GLN A 60 -4.26 9.93 -2.12
C GLN A 60 -2.82 9.56 -1.78
N LEU A 61 -2.54 8.26 -1.78
CA LEU A 61 -1.20 7.71 -1.65
C LEU A 61 -0.89 6.80 -2.83
N LEU A 62 0.39 6.52 -3.06
CA LEU A 62 0.82 5.55 -4.05
C LEU A 62 0.82 4.14 -3.45
N MET A 63 -0.01 3.23 -3.97
CA MET A 63 0.05 1.80 -3.68
C MET A 63 0.88 1.10 -4.74
N MET A 64 1.89 0.34 -4.31
CA MET A 64 2.69 -0.55 -5.15
C MET A 64 2.52 -2.00 -4.70
N ILE A 65 2.76 -2.93 -5.62
CA ILE A 65 2.71 -4.36 -5.36
C ILE A 65 4.09 -4.97 -5.65
N GLY A 66 4.55 -5.80 -4.71
CA GLY A 66 5.71 -6.66 -4.85
C GLY A 66 5.41 -8.05 -4.31
N GLU A 67 6.43 -8.91 -4.27
CA GLU A 67 6.36 -10.25 -3.70
C GLU A 67 7.44 -10.39 -2.62
N GLU A 68 7.12 -11.07 -1.53
CA GLU A 68 8.13 -11.63 -0.63
C GLU A 68 8.42 -13.08 -1.05
N VAL A 69 9.69 -13.39 -1.34
CA VAL A 69 10.16 -14.67 -1.90
C VAL A 69 11.23 -15.31 -1.03
#